data_AF-A0AAU0XYE6-F1
#
_entry.id   AF-A0AAU0XYE6-F1
#
_cell.length_a   1.000
_cell.length_b   1.000
_cell.length_c   1.000
_cell.angle_alpha   90.00
_cell.angle_beta   90.00
_cell.angle_gamma   90.00
#
_symmetry.space_group_name_H-M   'P 1'
#
loop_
_entity.id
_entity.type
_entity.pdbx_description
1 polymer ?
#
loop_
_entity_poly.entity_id
_entity_poly.type
_entity_poly.pdbx_seq_one_letter_code
_entity_poly.pdbx_strand_id
1 'polypeptide(L)'
;MPSHMFTTQDEWDRGYTEGRRYRPLTSAERTLLATHLPPDAEALALDVGCGTGELAAHLAASGYTVDAIDWSETALTEARARQGEAARWLRLDVEEDDGASLNADGYDLITLRFVAPFLTSLDRTLSTLGHRLRPGGALVLITPLAADTPTERRGIALAEDEVARLQSRWAAAERHDADGLVFMVLRGPRHNEATPHVAARRTPSHAHNGEEAAARREHHFHLMGRSYGQVESGRKTIEVRVATPEKAAVGVGDAVVFQDRDSDRELDIIVKRITPYASFEALLSAEDATRIDPDGSREDLLLNLRAIYPPAKEALGPLAFEFDHRSARPGRLMPMTPSQYAQTVPHHTVYGCLYVRDEHDRPVQLRSVHGSRLWQFPGGNLDAQGEDPLQTARREAVEETGLELGLEAPRLLLTHFLHAGPRMPLNKVGFIFDGGRLTSDQLRRIRLDPAEHDMWAVHDMADWQELMAPSALARLDAIERARRGEGPAYLITHT
;
A
#
# COMPACT_ATOMS: atom_id res chain seq x y z
N MET A 1 -16.05 -30.05 7.98
CA MET A 1 -15.95 -29.93 6.50
C MET A 1 -15.17 -28.66 6.23
N PRO A 2 -14.02 -28.69 5.53
CA PRO A 2 -13.30 -27.45 5.24
C PRO A 2 -14.14 -26.58 4.31
N SER A 3 -14.29 -25.32 4.70
CA SER A 3 -15.04 -24.27 4.02
C SER A 3 -14.37 -23.89 2.70
N HIS A 4 -14.81 -24.46 1.57
CA HIS A 4 -14.55 -23.87 0.26
C HIS A 4 -15.34 -22.55 0.17
N MET A 5 -14.65 -21.42 0.17
CA MET A 5 -15.23 -20.13 -0.25
C MET A 5 -15.47 -20.21 -1.76
N PHE A 6 -16.73 -20.14 -2.16
CA PHE A 6 -17.18 -20.20 -3.55
C PHE A 6 -16.59 -19.03 -4.35
N THR A 7 -15.95 -19.31 -5.48
CA THR A 7 -15.17 -18.31 -6.25
C THR A 7 -15.40 -18.37 -7.76
N THR A 8 -16.48 -19.01 -8.22
CA THR A 8 -16.87 -18.98 -9.66
C THR A 8 -18.38 -18.85 -9.87
N GLN A 9 -18.78 -18.27 -11.00
CA GLN A 9 -20.17 -18.17 -11.44
C GLN A 9 -20.89 -19.52 -11.42
N ASP A 10 -20.25 -20.58 -11.96
CA ASP A 10 -20.81 -21.93 -12.03
C ASP A 10 -21.14 -22.50 -10.64
N GLU A 11 -20.36 -22.15 -9.62
CA GLU A 11 -20.62 -22.59 -8.24
C GLU A 11 -21.85 -21.91 -7.63
N TRP A 12 -22.05 -20.63 -7.92
CA TRP A 12 -23.25 -19.89 -7.51
C TRP A 12 -24.48 -20.43 -8.21
N ASP A 13 -24.42 -20.59 -9.55
CA ASP A 13 -25.51 -21.14 -10.35
C ASP A 13 -25.90 -22.55 -9.91
N ARG A 14 -24.91 -23.42 -9.66
CA ARG A 14 -25.15 -24.75 -9.09
C ARG A 14 -25.79 -24.66 -7.71
N GLY A 15 -25.30 -23.77 -6.83
CA GLY A 15 -25.86 -23.58 -5.50
C GLY A 15 -27.35 -23.21 -5.52
N TYR A 16 -27.73 -22.24 -6.36
CA TYR A 16 -29.14 -21.85 -6.52
C TYR A 16 -29.99 -22.98 -7.12
N THR A 17 -29.46 -23.69 -8.11
CA THR A 17 -30.12 -24.85 -8.75
C THR A 17 -30.37 -25.99 -7.75
N GLU A 18 -29.41 -26.24 -6.86
CA GLU A 18 -29.51 -27.23 -5.77
C GLU A 18 -30.40 -26.76 -4.60
N GLY A 19 -31.00 -25.57 -4.70
CA GLY A 19 -31.96 -25.07 -3.72
C GLY A 19 -31.33 -24.32 -2.55
N ARG A 20 -30.06 -23.87 -2.65
CA ARG A 20 -29.44 -23.03 -1.62
C ARG A 20 -30.25 -21.75 -1.43
N ARG A 21 -30.54 -21.39 -0.17
CA ARG A 21 -31.26 -20.17 0.21
C ARG A 21 -30.50 -19.46 1.34
N TYR A 22 -30.63 -18.14 1.37
CA TYR A 22 -30.01 -17.27 2.37
C TYR A 22 -31.03 -16.80 3.40
N ARG A 23 -30.55 -16.15 4.47
CA ARG A 23 -31.41 -15.66 5.55
C ARG A 23 -32.47 -14.70 4.97
N PRO A 24 -33.78 -14.92 5.24
CA PRO A 24 -34.84 -14.01 4.79
C PRO A 24 -34.68 -12.60 5.35
N LEU A 25 -35.28 -11.60 4.69
CA LEU A 25 -35.28 -10.21 5.16
C LEU A 25 -36.14 -10.04 6.42
N THR A 26 -35.51 -9.67 7.54
CA THR A 26 -36.20 -9.58 8.85
C THR A 26 -36.91 -8.25 9.07
N SER A 27 -37.77 -8.20 10.08
CA SER A 27 -38.43 -6.95 10.49
C SER A 27 -37.44 -5.91 11.01
N ALA A 28 -36.33 -6.32 11.64
CA ALA A 28 -35.30 -5.39 12.10
C ALA A 28 -34.64 -4.66 10.91
N GLU A 29 -34.23 -5.41 9.89
CA GLU A 29 -33.65 -4.85 8.66
C GLU A 29 -34.64 -3.90 7.95
N ARG A 30 -35.91 -4.31 7.81
CA ARG A 30 -36.97 -3.47 7.21
C ARG A 30 -37.19 -2.18 8.00
N THR A 31 -37.16 -2.25 9.32
CA THR A 31 -37.34 -1.08 10.20
C THR A 31 -36.17 -0.10 10.07
N LEU A 32 -34.94 -0.61 10.04
CA LEU A 32 -33.74 0.21 9.86
C LEU A 32 -33.72 0.89 8.49
N LEU A 33 -34.05 0.16 7.42
CA LEU A 33 -34.20 0.73 6.07
C LEU A 33 -35.25 1.87 6.07
N ALA A 34 -36.45 1.63 6.61
CA ALA A 34 -37.49 2.65 6.65
C ALA A 34 -37.13 3.87 7.52
N THR A 35 -36.38 3.66 8.61
CA THR A 35 -36.02 4.72 9.57
C THR A 35 -34.90 5.61 9.05
N HIS A 36 -33.85 5.01 8.49
CA HIS A 36 -32.63 5.74 8.11
C HIS A 36 -32.59 6.13 6.64
N LEU A 37 -33.41 5.47 5.80
CA LEU A 37 -33.35 5.56 4.33
C LEU A 37 -34.75 5.63 3.69
N PRO A 38 -35.65 6.51 4.17
CA PRO A 38 -36.92 6.73 3.48
C PRO A 38 -36.66 7.30 2.08
N PRO A 39 -37.29 6.77 1.02
CA PRO A 39 -37.11 7.31 -0.32
C PRO A 39 -37.78 8.67 -0.47
N ASP A 40 -37.09 9.58 -1.15
CA ASP A 40 -37.70 10.77 -1.75
C ASP A 40 -38.48 10.38 -3.03
N ALA A 41 -39.21 11.34 -3.60
CA ALA A 41 -39.90 11.12 -4.87
C ALA A 41 -38.89 10.72 -5.98
N GLU A 42 -39.19 9.63 -6.69
CA GLU A 42 -38.35 9.09 -7.77
C GLU A 42 -36.95 8.60 -7.34
N ALA A 43 -36.78 8.26 -6.05
CA ALA A 43 -35.51 7.75 -5.54
C ALA A 43 -35.09 6.44 -6.24
N LEU A 44 -33.80 6.35 -6.57
CA LEU A 44 -33.21 5.18 -7.23
C LEU A 44 -32.41 4.34 -6.24
N ALA A 45 -32.57 3.02 -6.31
CA ALA A 45 -31.77 2.07 -5.54
C ALA A 45 -31.03 1.06 -6.42
N LEU A 46 -29.83 0.67 -6.01
CA LEU A 46 -29.07 -0.45 -6.57
C LEU A 46 -28.90 -1.54 -5.50
N ASP A 47 -29.42 -2.74 -5.76
CA ASP A 47 -29.20 -3.92 -4.91
C ASP A 47 -28.11 -4.81 -5.53
N VAL A 48 -26.94 -4.85 -4.90
CA VAL A 48 -25.77 -5.61 -5.36
C VAL A 48 -25.78 -6.99 -4.73
N GLY A 49 -25.63 -8.03 -5.57
CA GLY A 49 -25.75 -9.43 -5.14
C GLY A 49 -27.18 -9.75 -4.68
N CYS A 50 -28.16 -9.36 -5.51
CA CYS A 50 -29.57 -9.37 -5.12
C CYS A 50 -30.15 -10.79 -4.88
N GLY A 51 -29.44 -11.83 -5.32
CA GLY A 51 -29.88 -13.22 -5.22
C GLY A 51 -31.27 -13.42 -5.83
N THR A 52 -32.19 -13.99 -5.05
CA THR A 52 -33.59 -14.19 -5.49
C THR A 52 -34.48 -12.95 -5.30
N GLY A 53 -33.91 -11.77 -5.06
CA GLY A 53 -34.57 -10.48 -5.18
C GLY A 53 -35.45 -10.01 -4.02
N GLU A 54 -35.35 -10.61 -2.82
CA GLU A 54 -36.23 -10.24 -1.69
C GLU A 54 -36.00 -8.79 -1.21
N LEU A 55 -34.74 -8.36 -1.11
CA LEU A 55 -34.40 -7.00 -0.69
C LEU A 55 -34.79 -5.99 -1.77
N ALA A 56 -34.40 -6.21 -3.02
CA ALA A 56 -34.83 -5.42 -4.17
C ALA A 56 -36.36 -5.22 -4.22
N ALA A 57 -37.16 -6.28 -4.05
CA ALA A 57 -38.61 -6.18 -4.04
C ALA A 57 -39.14 -5.36 -2.85
N HIS A 58 -38.50 -5.44 -1.68
CA HIS A 58 -38.88 -4.62 -0.53
C HIS A 58 -38.55 -3.13 -0.76
N LEU A 59 -37.40 -2.82 -1.34
CA LEU A 59 -37.02 -1.44 -1.70
C LEU A 59 -38.02 -0.85 -2.70
N ALA A 60 -38.42 -1.63 -3.70
CA ALA A 60 -39.44 -1.23 -4.67
C ALA A 60 -40.79 -0.94 -4.02
N ALA A 61 -41.25 -1.84 -3.14
CA ALA A 61 -42.49 -1.65 -2.37
C ALA A 61 -42.43 -0.43 -1.42
N SER A 62 -41.22 -0.01 -1.04
CA SER A 62 -41.01 1.17 -0.18
C SER A 62 -40.98 2.48 -0.96
N GLY A 63 -40.92 2.44 -2.30
CA GLY A 63 -40.99 3.61 -3.17
C GLY A 63 -39.76 3.85 -4.06
N TYR A 64 -38.73 3.00 -3.99
CA TYR A 64 -37.57 3.11 -4.88
C TYR A 64 -37.84 2.55 -6.27
N THR A 65 -37.23 3.14 -7.30
CA THR A 65 -37.01 2.43 -8.57
C THR A 65 -35.70 1.66 -8.47
N VAL A 66 -35.74 0.33 -8.66
CA VAL A 66 -34.64 -0.55 -8.28
C VAL A 66 -33.96 -1.17 -9.48
N ASP A 67 -32.65 -1.00 -9.57
CA ASP A 67 -31.76 -1.89 -10.33
C ASP A 67 -31.24 -2.97 -9.38
N ALA A 68 -31.30 -4.23 -9.80
CA ALA A 68 -30.86 -5.36 -8.98
C ALA A 68 -29.89 -6.21 -9.79
N ILE A 69 -28.67 -6.35 -9.27
CA ILE A 69 -27.58 -7.03 -9.97
C ILE A 69 -27.14 -8.28 -9.23
N ASP A 70 -26.86 -9.34 -9.99
CA ASP A 70 -26.25 -10.57 -9.46
C ASP A 70 -25.38 -11.21 -10.54
N TRP A 71 -24.33 -11.92 -10.12
CA TRP A 71 -23.45 -12.63 -11.02
C TRP A 71 -24.08 -13.94 -11.53
N SER A 72 -25.01 -14.51 -10.78
CA SER A 72 -25.70 -15.77 -11.10
C SER A 72 -26.94 -15.53 -11.97
N GLU A 73 -26.92 -16.02 -13.22
CA GLU A 73 -28.12 -15.98 -14.08
C GLU A 73 -29.24 -16.87 -13.50
N THR A 74 -28.87 -17.94 -12.78
CA THR A 74 -29.84 -18.81 -12.10
C THR A 74 -30.58 -18.04 -11.00
N ALA A 75 -29.87 -17.26 -10.18
CA ALA A 75 -30.47 -16.42 -9.16
C ALA A 75 -31.43 -15.39 -9.76
N LEU A 76 -31.02 -14.70 -10.83
CA LEU A 76 -31.83 -13.71 -11.52
C LEU A 76 -33.05 -14.31 -12.22
N THR A 77 -32.94 -15.52 -12.77
CA THR A 77 -34.09 -16.25 -13.32
C THR A 77 -35.11 -16.55 -12.23
N GLU A 78 -34.67 -17.02 -11.06
CA GLU A 78 -35.57 -17.21 -9.91
C GLU A 78 -36.14 -15.88 -9.39
N ALA A 79 -35.35 -14.81 -9.35
CA ALA A 79 -35.80 -13.48 -8.92
C ALA A 79 -36.92 -12.96 -9.82
N ARG A 80 -36.75 -13.04 -11.15
CA ARG A 80 -37.78 -12.68 -12.14
C ARG A 80 -39.05 -13.49 -11.96
N ALA A 81 -38.92 -14.80 -11.71
CA ALA A 81 -40.07 -15.68 -11.51
C ALA A 81 -40.86 -15.38 -10.22
N ARG A 82 -40.17 -14.96 -9.15
CA ARG A 82 -40.79 -14.73 -7.84
C ARG A 82 -41.28 -13.30 -7.62
N GLN A 83 -40.50 -12.33 -8.10
CA GLN A 83 -40.69 -10.91 -7.81
C GLN A 83 -41.21 -10.11 -9.02
N GLY A 84 -41.28 -10.74 -10.20
CA GLY A 84 -41.80 -10.10 -11.40
C GLY A 84 -41.00 -8.85 -11.78
N GLU A 85 -41.72 -7.75 -12.03
CA GLU A 85 -41.17 -6.46 -12.48
C GLU A 85 -40.81 -5.52 -11.31
N ALA A 86 -40.69 -6.04 -10.08
CA ALA A 86 -40.33 -5.22 -8.91
C ALA A 86 -38.98 -4.52 -9.05
N ALA A 87 -38.06 -5.05 -9.86
CA ALA A 87 -36.77 -4.43 -10.14
C ALA A 87 -36.34 -4.70 -11.59
N ARG A 88 -35.37 -3.92 -12.06
CA ARG A 88 -34.63 -4.22 -13.29
C ARG A 88 -33.50 -5.19 -12.96
N TRP A 89 -33.70 -6.46 -13.32
CA TRP A 89 -32.77 -7.56 -13.04
C TRP A 89 -31.66 -7.64 -14.07
N LEU A 90 -30.42 -7.39 -13.66
CA LEU A 90 -29.25 -7.28 -14.54
C LEU A 90 -28.18 -8.30 -14.11
N ARG A 91 -27.68 -9.08 -15.08
CA ARG A 91 -26.53 -9.95 -14.84
C ARG A 91 -25.26 -9.13 -14.93
N LEU A 92 -24.61 -8.90 -13.80
CA LEU A 92 -23.33 -8.19 -13.72
C LEU A 92 -22.45 -8.82 -12.65
N ASP A 93 -21.16 -8.88 -12.96
CA ASP A 93 -20.11 -8.98 -11.96
C ASP A 93 -19.78 -7.57 -11.46
N VAL A 94 -20.00 -7.32 -10.17
CA VAL A 94 -19.80 -5.97 -9.60
C VAL A 94 -18.32 -5.56 -9.55
N GLU A 95 -17.38 -6.51 -9.64
CA GLU A 95 -15.94 -6.23 -9.59
C GLU A 95 -15.33 -6.06 -11.00
N GLU A 96 -15.84 -6.79 -11.99
CA GLU A 96 -15.26 -6.86 -13.35
C GLU A 96 -16.02 -6.04 -14.40
N ASP A 97 -17.35 -5.91 -14.29
CA ASP A 97 -18.15 -5.20 -15.30
C ASP A 97 -18.11 -3.67 -15.08
N ASP A 98 -18.06 -2.90 -16.17
CA ASP A 98 -17.96 -1.43 -16.14
C ASP A 98 -19.24 -0.71 -15.66
N GLY A 99 -20.32 -1.46 -15.48
CA GLY A 99 -21.63 -0.96 -15.06
C GLY A 99 -22.26 0.01 -16.06
N ALA A 100 -21.95 -0.09 -17.36
CA ALA A 100 -22.55 0.74 -18.40
C ALA A 100 -24.08 0.53 -18.55
N SER A 101 -24.60 -0.61 -18.11
CA SER A 101 -26.04 -0.92 -18.10
C SER A 101 -26.79 -0.34 -16.90
N LEU A 102 -26.06 0.15 -15.88
CA LEU A 102 -26.60 0.80 -14.69
C LEU A 102 -27.05 2.23 -14.98
N ASN A 103 -27.81 2.82 -14.05
CA ASN A 103 -28.26 4.20 -14.19
C ASN A 103 -27.07 5.16 -14.19
N ALA A 104 -26.94 5.97 -15.24
CA ALA A 104 -25.85 6.92 -15.41
C ALA A 104 -25.92 8.10 -14.43
N ASP A 105 -27.11 8.43 -13.94
CA ASP A 105 -27.36 9.54 -13.01
C ASP A 105 -27.11 9.14 -11.54
N GLY A 106 -26.63 7.92 -11.29
CA GLY A 106 -26.34 7.39 -9.96
C GLY A 106 -27.58 6.99 -9.16
N TYR A 107 -27.35 6.66 -7.89
CA TYR A 107 -28.34 6.09 -6.98
C TYR A 107 -28.43 6.85 -5.66
N ASP A 108 -29.63 6.91 -5.10
CA ASP A 108 -29.89 7.47 -3.76
C ASP A 108 -29.58 6.44 -2.67
N LEU A 109 -29.70 5.15 -3.01
CA LEU A 109 -29.37 4.03 -2.13
C LEU A 109 -28.61 2.93 -2.89
N ILE A 110 -27.53 2.41 -2.32
CA ILE A 110 -26.86 1.19 -2.79
C ILE A 110 -26.82 0.18 -1.64
N THR A 111 -27.29 -1.03 -1.84
CA THR A 111 -27.30 -2.08 -0.81
C THR A 111 -26.37 -3.23 -1.17
N LEU A 112 -25.63 -3.73 -0.18
CA LEU A 112 -24.86 -4.98 -0.24
C LEU A 112 -25.25 -5.83 0.97
N ARG A 113 -25.98 -6.92 0.73
CA ARG A 113 -26.45 -7.81 1.80
C ARG A 113 -25.90 -9.21 1.61
N PHE A 114 -25.10 -9.68 2.57
CA PHE A 114 -24.37 -10.97 2.50
C PHE A 114 -23.41 -11.10 1.30
N VAL A 115 -22.92 -9.98 0.78
CA VAL A 115 -22.01 -9.96 -0.38
C VAL A 115 -20.55 -9.81 0.04
N ALA A 116 -20.27 -9.01 1.08
CA ALA A 116 -18.92 -8.58 1.42
C ALA A 116 -17.84 -9.68 1.49
N PRO A 117 -18.08 -10.84 2.12
CA PRO A 117 -17.08 -11.91 2.19
C PRO A 117 -16.76 -12.59 0.85
N PHE A 118 -17.59 -12.37 -0.17
CA PHE A 118 -17.45 -12.97 -1.50
C PHE A 118 -16.87 -12.00 -2.53
N LEU A 119 -16.57 -10.76 -2.12
CA LEU A 119 -15.85 -9.79 -2.94
C LEU A 119 -14.36 -10.01 -2.78
N THR A 120 -13.65 -10.00 -3.90
CA THR A 120 -12.18 -10.06 -3.95
C THR A 120 -11.57 -8.81 -3.30
N SER A 121 -12.18 -7.65 -3.51
CA SER A 121 -11.71 -6.37 -2.96
C SER A 121 -12.87 -5.52 -2.43
N LEU A 122 -13.33 -5.80 -1.21
CA LEU A 122 -14.41 -5.07 -0.56
C LEU A 122 -14.16 -3.55 -0.52
N ASP A 123 -12.96 -3.11 -0.13
CA ASP A 123 -12.60 -1.68 -0.06
C ASP A 123 -12.70 -0.99 -1.43
N ARG A 124 -12.23 -1.64 -2.51
CA ARG A 124 -12.31 -1.11 -3.88
C ARG A 124 -13.75 -1.06 -4.35
N THR A 125 -14.51 -2.14 -4.16
CA THR A 125 -15.90 -2.25 -4.60
C THR A 125 -16.78 -1.22 -3.92
N LEU A 126 -16.64 -1.02 -2.61
CA LEU A 126 -17.36 0.06 -1.90
C LEU A 126 -16.94 1.46 -2.36
N SER A 127 -15.67 1.67 -2.74
CA SER A 127 -15.22 2.93 -3.31
C SER A 127 -15.86 3.18 -4.68
N THR A 128 -15.83 2.21 -5.58
CA THR A 128 -16.45 2.31 -6.92
C THR A 128 -17.95 2.56 -6.82
N LEU A 129 -18.65 1.80 -5.98
CA LEU A 129 -20.08 2.00 -5.73
C LEU A 129 -20.36 3.37 -5.08
N GLY A 130 -19.49 3.84 -4.19
CA GLY A 130 -19.58 5.17 -3.60
C GLY A 130 -19.56 6.30 -4.64
N HIS A 131 -18.81 6.16 -5.74
CA HIS A 131 -18.82 7.13 -6.84
C HIS A 131 -20.12 7.12 -7.66
N ARG A 132 -20.97 6.10 -7.49
CA ARG A 132 -22.30 6.02 -8.11
C ARG A 132 -23.41 6.54 -7.19
N LEU A 133 -23.08 7.03 -5.99
CA LEU A 133 -24.06 7.69 -5.13
C LEU A 133 -24.35 9.11 -5.61
N ARG A 134 -25.62 9.45 -5.66
CA ARG A 134 -26.09 10.84 -5.81
C ARG A 134 -25.70 11.66 -4.57
N PRO A 135 -25.61 13.00 -4.69
CA PRO A 135 -25.43 13.85 -3.53
C PRO A 135 -26.50 13.57 -2.46
N GLY A 136 -26.06 13.24 -1.23
CA GLY A 136 -26.96 12.86 -0.12
C GLY A 136 -27.30 11.37 -0.04
N GLY A 137 -26.97 10.59 -1.07
CA GLY A 137 -27.19 9.15 -1.11
C GLY A 137 -26.38 8.37 -0.08
N ALA A 138 -26.77 7.12 0.15
CA ALA A 138 -26.13 6.23 1.10
C ALA A 138 -25.82 4.86 0.50
N LEU A 139 -24.72 4.28 0.99
CA LEU A 139 -24.43 2.87 0.80
C LEU A 139 -24.73 2.12 2.11
N VAL A 140 -25.41 0.98 2.00
CA VAL A 140 -25.73 0.11 3.12
C VAL A 140 -25.01 -1.23 2.97
N LEU A 141 -24.25 -1.57 4.00
CA LEU A 141 -23.64 -2.89 4.13
C LEU A 141 -24.34 -3.67 5.24
N ILE A 142 -24.85 -4.86 4.89
CA ILE A 142 -25.49 -5.79 5.83
C ILE A 142 -24.70 -7.10 5.80
N THR A 143 -24.02 -7.42 6.90
CA THR A 143 -23.09 -8.55 6.95
C THR A 143 -23.03 -9.13 8.36
N PRO A 144 -22.80 -10.45 8.54
CA PRO A 144 -22.59 -11.01 9.86
C PRO A 144 -21.20 -10.62 10.38
N LEU A 145 -21.07 -10.53 11.70
CA LEU A 145 -19.81 -10.26 12.37
C LEU A 145 -19.14 -11.57 12.82
N ALA A 146 -17.83 -11.68 12.63
CA ALA A 146 -17.07 -12.88 12.96
C ALA A 146 -17.12 -13.23 14.46
N ALA A 147 -17.29 -12.24 15.34
CA ALA A 147 -17.43 -12.42 16.78
C ALA A 147 -18.72 -13.16 17.16
N ASP A 148 -19.80 -12.93 16.41
CA ASP A 148 -21.13 -13.49 16.66
C ASP A 148 -21.44 -14.70 15.75
N THR A 149 -20.48 -15.09 14.91
CA THR A 149 -20.62 -16.19 13.95
C THR A 149 -19.85 -17.42 14.43
N PRO A 150 -20.45 -18.64 14.42
CA PRO A 150 -19.77 -19.88 14.74
C PRO A 150 -18.48 -20.05 13.93
N THR A 151 -17.44 -20.61 14.54
CA THR A 151 -16.08 -20.68 13.98
C THR A 151 -16.05 -21.26 12.56
N GLU A 152 -16.81 -22.32 12.31
CA GLU A 152 -16.94 -22.99 11.00
C GLU A 152 -17.57 -22.12 9.89
N ARG A 153 -18.20 -20.99 10.25
CA ARG A 153 -18.87 -20.06 9.33
C ARG A 153 -18.23 -18.68 9.32
N ARG A 154 -17.10 -18.46 9.99
CA ARG A 154 -16.45 -17.14 9.99
C ARG A 154 -15.99 -16.66 8.62
N GLY A 155 -15.74 -17.56 7.67
CA GLY A 155 -15.41 -17.20 6.28
C GLY A 155 -16.55 -16.49 5.50
N ILE A 156 -17.73 -16.33 6.09
CA ILE A 156 -18.84 -15.54 5.54
C ILE A 156 -19.18 -14.32 6.41
N ALA A 157 -18.27 -13.89 7.29
CA ALA A 157 -18.47 -12.80 8.22
C ALA A 157 -17.26 -11.86 8.24
N LEU A 158 -17.49 -10.57 8.51
CA LEU A 158 -16.40 -9.59 8.64
C LEU A 158 -15.88 -9.54 10.07
N ALA A 159 -14.58 -9.26 10.23
CA ALA A 159 -14.00 -8.95 11.52
C ALA A 159 -14.28 -7.48 11.95
N GLU A 160 -14.20 -7.21 13.25
CA GLU A 160 -14.46 -5.87 13.81
C GLU A 160 -13.52 -4.79 13.29
N ASP A 161 -12.25 -5.13 13.09
CA ASP A 161 -11.25 -4.22 12.53
C ASP A 161 -11.50 -3.91 11.05
N GLU A 162 -12.06 -4.86 10.30
CA GLU A 162 -12.51 -4.62 8.92
C GLU A 162 -13.69 -3.65 8.89
N VAL A 163 -14.69 -3.86 9.76
CA VAL A 163 -15.82 -2.95 9.92
C VAL A 163 -15.34 -1.54 10.29
N ALA A 164 -14.43 -1.41 11.27
CA ALA A 164 -13.87 -0.13 11.69
C ALA A 164 -13.07 0.56 10.56
N ARG A 165 -12.30 -0.22 9.78
CA ARG A 165 -11.57 0.30 8.62
C ARG A 165 -12.53 0.88 7.58
N LEU A 166 -13.61 0.17 7.26
CA LEU A 166 -14.63 0.65 6.33
C LEU A 166 -15.26 1.96 6.81
N GLN A 167 -15.61 2.07 8.09
CA GLN A 167 -16.18 3.30 8.66
C GLN A 167 -15.28 4.52 8.44
N SER A 168 -13.97 4.37 8.60
CA SER A 168 -13.01 5.47 8.44
C SER A 168 -12.93 6.07 7.03
N ARG A 169 -13.42 5.34 6.02
CA ARG A 169 -13.42 5.75 4.60
C ARG A 169 -14.62 6.60 4.21
N TRP A 170 -15.54 6.87 5.13
CA TRP A 170 -16.76 7.64 4.85
C TRP A 170 -16.84 8.87 5.76
N ALA A 171 -17.49 9.92 5.27
CA ALA A 171 -17.65 11.17 5.99
C ALA A 171 -18.52 10.96 7.23
N ALA A 172 -19.58 10.17 7.08
CA ALA A 172 -20.43 9.69 8.16
C ALA A 172 -20.67 8.18 8.00
N ALA A 173 -20.64 7.47 9.12
CA ALA A 173 -20.93 6.05 9.22
C ALA A 173 -21.77 5.77 10.46
N GLU A 174 -22.97 5.25 10.27
CA GLU A 174 -23.87 4.83 11.35
C GLU A 174 -23.92 3.30 11.38
N ARG A 175 -23.81 2.71 12.57
CA ARG A 175 -23.84 1.26 12.77
C ARG A 175 -25.01 0.88 13.66
N HIS A 176 -25.77 -0.11 13.23
CA HIS A 176 -26.92 -0.67 13.92
C HIS A 176 -26.82 -2.20 13.97
N ASP A 177 -27.52 -2.80 14.92
CA ASP A 177 -27.75 -4.25 14.97
C ASP A 177 -29.06 -4.59 14.26
N ALA A 178 -29.01 -5.56 13.35
CA ALA A 178 -30.17 -6.10 12.68
C ALA A 178 -30.26 -7.61 12.95
N ASP A 179 -30.74 -7.97 14.13
CA ASP A 179 -30.87 -9.34 14.61
C ASP A 179 -29.54 -10.12 14.50
N GLY A 180 -28.47 -9.54 15.05
CA GLY A 180 -27.11 -10.08 15.04
C GLY A 180 -26.32 -9.87 13.75
N LEU A 181 -26.85 -9.05 12.82
CA LEU A 181 -26.10 -8.57 11.66
C LEU A 181 -25.65 -7.15 11.89
N VAL A 182 -24.46 -6.83 11.40
CA VAL A 182 -24.00 -5.46 11.29
C VAL A 182 -24.74 -4.81 10.14
N PHE A 183 -25.51 -3.77 10.44
CA PHE A 183 -26.18 -2.91 9.47
C PHE A 183 -25.48 -1.54 9.50
N MET A 184 -24.76 -1.21 8.44
CA MET A 184 -24.00 0.03 8.35
C MET A 184 -24.57 0.94 7.28
N VAL A 185 -24.87 2.18 7.66
CA VAL A 185 -25.24 3.25 6.74
C VAL A 185 -24.02 4.15 6.54
N LEU A 186 -23.56 4.25 5.30
CA LEU A 186 -22.33 4.95 4.93
C LEU A 186 -22.65 6.12 3.98
N ARG A 187 -22.18 7.32 4.31
CA ARG A 187 -22.46 8.56 3.55
C ARG A 187 -21.21 9.39 3.32
N GLY A 188 -21.13 10.00 2.14
CA GLY A 188 -20.01 10.85 1.73
C GLY A 188 -18.68 10.09 1.66
N PRO A 189 -18.44 9.29 0.61
CA PRO A 189 -17.18 8.55 0.50
C PRO A 189 -16.01 9.53 0.56
N ARG A 190 -15.06 9.29 1.47
CA ARG A 190 -13.82 10.07 1.55
C ARG A 190 -12.94 9.57 0.43
N HIS A 191 -12.82 10.35 -0.63
CA HIS A 191 -11.85 10.07 -1.67
C HIS A 191 -10.46 10.00 -1.03
N ASN A 192 -9.78 8.87 -1.20
CA ASN A 192 -8.34 8.93 -1.32
C ASN A 192 -8.12 9.72 -2.61
N GLU A 193 -7.35 10.82 -2.60
CA GLU A 193 -7.06 11.56 -3.82
C GLU A 193 -6.28 10.67 -4.81
N ALA A 194 -7.01 9.90 -5.59
CA ALA A 194 -6.59 9.40 -6.89
C ALA A 194 -6.98 10.50 -7.89
N THR A 195 -5.96 11.15 -8.44
CA THR A 195 -5.99 12.17 -9.49
C THR A 195 -7.16 12.00 -10.48
N PRO A 196 -7.97 13.04 -10.76
CA PRO A 196 -9.08 12.92 -11.69
C PRO A 196 -8.60 12.68 -13.13
N HIS A 197 -9.27 11.75 -13.83
CA HIS A 197 -9.25 11.65 -15.28
C HIS A 197 -9.74 12.96 -15.90
N VAL A 198 -8.81 13.78 -16.39
CA VAL A 198 -9.14 14.96 -17.20
C VAL A 198 -9.49 14.48 -18.61
N ALA A 199 -10.75 14.68 -19.01
CA ALA A 199 -11.22 14.54 -20.37
C ALA A 199 -10.31 15.33 -21.33
N ALA A 200 -9.66 14.63 -22.26
CA ALA A 200 -8.77 15.21 -23.25
C ALA A 200 -9.55 16.15 -24.19
N ARG A 201 -9.45 17.46 -23.95
CA ARG A 201 -9.67 18.46 -25.01
C ARG A 201 -8.42 18.54 -25.86
N ARG A 202 -8.54 18.04 -27.09
CA ARG A 202 -7.56 18.24 -28.17
C ARG A 202 -7.38 19.73 -28.47
N THR A 203 -6.13 20.18 -28.54
CA THR A 203 -5.66 21.20 -29.51
C THR A 203 -4.13 21.09 -29.69
N PRO A 204 -3.59 21.44 -30.86
CA PRO A 204 -2.34 20.84 -31.36
C PRO A 204 -1.10 21.73 -31.16
N SER A 205 0.05 21.11 -31.45
CA SER A 205 1.32 21.71 -31.91
C SER A 205 2.28 22.27 -30.86
N HIS A 206 3.43 21.59 -30.68
CA HIS A 206 4.67 21.97 -31.36
C HIS A 206 5.69 20.82 -31.36
N ALA A 207 6.32 20.64 -32.52
CA ALA A 207 7.29 19.61 -32.82
C ALA A 207 8.60 19.80 -32.04
N HIS A 208 9.12 18.71 -31.46
CA HIS A 208 10.55 18.49 -31.25
C HIS A 208 10.87 17.04 -31.57
N ASN A 209 11.66 16.85 -32.64
CA ASN A 209 12.19 15.57 -33.06
C ASN A 209 13.25 15.09 -32.06
N GLY A 210 12.98 13.95 -31.44
CA GLY A 210 13.95 13.13 -30.72
C GLY A 210 13.30 11.76 -30.55
N GLU A 211 13.85 10.76 -31.24
CA GLU A 211 13.36 9.38 -31.38
C GLU A 211 12.53 8.87 -30.18
N GLU A 212 11.20 8.92 -30.30
CA GLU A 212 10.29 8.21 -29.41
C GLU A 212 10.55 6.71 -29.59
N ALA A 213 11.15 6.08 -28.59
CA ALA A 213 10.97 4.66 -28.38
C ALA A 213 9.45 4.43 -28.30
N ALA A 214 8.88 3.81 -29.35
CA ALA A 214 7.46 3.50 -29.41
C ALA A 214 7.01 2.96 -28.04
N ALA A 215 6.06 3.65 -27.41
CA ALA A 215 5.61 3.31 -26.08
C ALA A 215 5.28 1.82 -26.04
N ARG A 216 6.04 1.06 -25.24
CA ARG A 216 5.85 -0.39 -25.10
C ARG A 216 4.41 -0.64 -24.68
N ARG A 217 3.71 -1.51 -25.41
CA ARG A 217 2.32 -1.84 -25.06
C ARG A 217 2.33 -2.72 -23.82
N GLU A 218 1.40 -2.44 -22.92
CA GLU A 218 1.21 -3.19 -21.69
C GLU A 218 -0.03 -4.07 -21.84
N HIS A 219 0.10 -5.33 -21.43
CA HIS A 219 -0.97 -6.33 -21.51
C HIS A 219 -1.15 -6.98 -20.15
N HIS A 220 -2.38 -7.34 -19.80
CA HIS A 220 -2.73 -7.85 -18.47
C HIS A 220 -3.15 -9.32 -18.52
N PHE A 221 -2.50 -10.14 -17.71
CA PHE A 221 -2.62 -11.60 -17.69
C PHE A 221 -2.87 -12.04 -16.25
N HIS A 222 -3.86 -12.92 -16.04
CA HIS A 222 -4.13 -13.46 -14.70
C HIS A 222 -3.47 -14.83 -14.53
N LEU A 223 -2.75 -15.01 -13.41
CA LEU A 223 -2.13 -16.28 -13.03
C LEU A 223 -2.79 -16.83 -11.77
N MET A 224 -2.98 -18.15 -11.69
CA MET A 224 -3.29 -18.80 -10.41
C MET A 224 -2.10 -18.58 -9.44
N GLY A 225 -2.33 -18.46 -8.13
CA GLY A 225 -1.27 -18.09 -7.19
C GLY A 225 -0.08 -19.04 -7.16
N ARG A 226 -0.30 -20.34 -7.42
CA ARG A 226 0.80 -21.31 -7.66
C ARG A 226 1.69 -20.87 -8.83
N SER A 227 1.10 -20.57 -9.99
CA SER A 227 1.85 -20.13 -11.17
C SER A 227 2.47 -18.76 -10.96
N TYR A 228 1.77 -17.85 -10.27
CA TYR A 228 2.31 -16.54 -9.91
C TYR A 228 3.58 -16.68 -9.06
N GLY A 229 3.54 -17.47 -7.99
CA GLY A 229 4.70 -17.72 -7.14
C GLY A 229 5.87 -18.39 -7.89
N GLN A 230 5.59 -19.19 -8.92
CA GLN A 230 6.63 -19.75 -9.79
C GLN A 230 7.28 -18.70 -10.70
N VAL A 231 6.51 -17.74 -11.23
CA VAL A 231 7.05 -16.60 -12.00
C VAL A 231 7.84 -15.68 -11.07
N GLU A 232 7.30 -15.39 -9.90
CA GLU A 232 7.92 -14.54 -8.89
C GLU A 232 9.21 -15.14 -8.32
N SER A 233 9.30 -16.46 -8.18
CA SER A 233 10.56 -17.13 -7.80
C SER A 233 11.54 -17.30 -8.97
N GLY A 234 11.14 -16.92 -10.18
CA GLY A 234 11.97 -17.00 -11.39
C GLY A 234 12.12 -18.38 -11.99
N ARG A 235 11.40 -19.38 -11.47
CA ARG A 235 11.46 -20.77 -11.95
C ARG A 235 10.63 -20.97 -13.22
N LYS A 236 9.47 -20.30 -13.31
CA LYS A 236 8.62 -20.28 -14.50
C LYS A 236 9.02 -19.12 -15.40
N THR A 237 9.41 -19.44 -16.64
CA THR A 237 9.91 -18.48 -17.65
C THR A 237 9.20 -18.60 -18.99
N ILE A 238 8.22 -19.53 -19.09
CA ILE A 238 7.34 -19.66 -20.23
C ILE A 238 5.90 -19.63 -19.73
N GLU A 239 5.09 -18.75 -20.29
CA GLU A 239 3.65 -18.71 -20.09
C GLU A 239 2.91 -19.23 -21.31
N VAL A 240 1.94 -20.12 -21.10
CA VAL A 240 1.15 -20.72 -22.17
C VAL A 240 -0.24 -20.11 -22.19
N ARG A 241 -0.65 -19.58 -23.35
CA ARG A 241 -2.03 -19.13 -23.62
C ARG A 241 -2.50 -19.68 -24.96
N VAL A 242 -3.79 -19.58 -25.26
CA VAL A 242 -4.32 -19.79 -26.61
C VAL A 242 -4.44 -18.45 -27.33
N ALA A 243 -4.33 -18.43 -28.66
CA ALA A 243 -4.30 -17.21 -29.47
C ALA A 243 -5.69 -16.57 -29.64
N THR A 244 -6.32 -16.16 -28.52
CA THR A 244 -7.44 -15.20 -28.58
C THR A 244 -6.96 -13.86 -29.16
N PRO A 245 -7.86 -13.02 -29.71
CA PRO A 245 -7.45 -11.74 -30.31
C PRO A 245 -6.53 -10.88 -29.44
N GLU A 246 -6.78 -10.83 -28.12
CA GLU A 246 -5.94 -10.11 -27.17
C GLU A 246 -4.54 -10.72 -27.01
N LYS A 247 -4.45 -12.05 -26.86
CA LYS A 247 -3.16 -12.73 -26.67
C LYS A 247 -2.34 -12.79 -27.95
N ALA A 248 -3.02 -12.85 -29.11
CA ALA A 248 -2.39 -12.74 -30.42
C ALA A 248 -1.85 -11.33 -30.73
N ALA A 249 -2.33 -10.29 -30.04
CA ALA A 249 -1.89 -8.91 -30.23
C ALA A 249 -0.59 -8.56 -29.48
N VAL A 250 -0.13 -9.42 -28.57
CA VAL A 250 1.10 -9.23 -27.80
C VAL A 250 2.32 -9.37 -28.71
N GLY A 251 3.23 -8.40 -28.67
CA GLY A 251 4.48 -8.42 -29.42
C GLY A 251 5.70 -8.79 -28.57
N VAL A 252 6.77 -9.23 -29.24
CA VAL A 252 8.10 -9.32 -28.61
C VAL A 252 8.54 -7.91 -28.19
N GLY A 253 8.99 -7.75 -26.94
CA GLY A 253 9.35 -6.47 -26.35
C GLY A 253 8.22 -5.76 -25.58
N ASP A 254 6.98 -6.23 -25.72
CA ASP A 254 5.85 -5.72 -24.92
C ASP A 254 5.98 -6.14 -23.45
N ALA A 255 5.32 -5.36 -22.58
CA ALA A 255 5.19 -5.69 -21.18
C ALA A 255 3.94 -6.52 -20.94
N VAL A 256 4.06 -7.59 -20.16
CA VAL A 256 2.91 -8.34 -19.62
C VAL A 256 2.92 -8.18 -18.12
N VAL A 257 1.84 -7.64 -17.56
CA VAL A 257 1.58 -7.60 -16.12
C VAL A 257 0.83 -8.88 -15.77
N PHE A 258 1.47 -9.73 -14.97
CA PHE A 258 0.84 -10.85 -14.32
C PHE A 258 0.20 -10.38 -13.03
N GLN A 259 -1.09 -10.64 -12.88
CA GLN A 259 -1.82 -10.45 -11.64
C GLN A 259 -2.06 -11.80 -10.99
N ASP A 260 -1.74 -11.91 -9.71
CA ASP A 260 -2.10 -13.05 -8.89
C ASP A 260 -3.63 -13.10 -8.77
N ARG A 261 -4.24 -14.25 -9.04
CA ARG A 261 -5.68 -14.44 -8.83
C ARG A 261 -6.03 -14.55 -7.36
N ASP A 262 -5.08 -14.93 -6.53
CA ASP A 262 -5.30 -15.21 -5.12
C ASP A 262 -4.95 -13.98 -4.24
N SER A 263 -4.44 -12.89 -4.82
CA SER A 263 -4.07 -11.65 -4.11
C SER A 263 -3.94 -10.43 -5.03
N ASP A 264 -3.86 -9.20 -4.49
CA ASP A 264 -3.59 -7.97 -5.26
C ASP A 264 -2.14 -7.84 -5.76
N ARG A 265 -1.40 -8.94 -5.84
CA ARG A 265 0.02 -8.91 -6.23
C ARG A 265 0.12 -8.86 -7.75
N GLU A 266 0.93 -7.92 -8.22
CA GLU A 266 1.26 -7.77 -9.63
C GLU A 266 2.76 -7.90 -9.85
N LEU A 267 3.13 -8.57 -10.93
CA LEU A 267 4.50 -8.70 -11.39
C LEU A 267 4.52 -8.56 -12.90
N ASP A 268 5.39 -7.71 -13.43
CA ASP A 268 5.49 -7.51 -14.86
C ASP A 268 6.74 -8.16 -15.47
N ILE A 269 6.59 -8.66 -16.70
CA ILE A 269 7.68 -9.28 -17.48
C ILE A 269 7.79 -8.63 -18.86
N ILE A 270 8.94 -8.78 -19.53
CA ILE A 270 9.08 -8.39 -20.95
C ILE A 270 9.04 -9.69 -21.74
N VAL A 271 8.18 -9.75 -22.75
CA VAL A 271 8.12 -10.88 -23.67
C VAL A 271 9.37 -10.89 -24.54
N LYS A 272 10.10 -12.00 -24.53
CA LYS A 272 11.35 -12.20 -25.29
C LYS A 272 11.13 -12.97 -26.58
N ARG A 273 10.25 -13.97 -26.52
CA ARG A 273 9.88 -14.79 -27.68
C ARG A 273 8.42 -15.19 -27.54
N ILE A 274 7.73 -15.24 -28.67
CA ILE A 274 6.38 -15.79 -28.80
C ILE A 274 6.45 -16.89 -29.84
N THR A 275 6.01 -18.10 -29.52
CA THR A 275 6.00 -19.23 -30.48
C THR A 275 4.63 -19.87 -30.55
N PRO A 276 4.00 -19.91 -31.74
CA PRO A 276 2.72 -20.58 -31.94
C PRO A 276 2.91 -22.08 -32.19
N TYR A 277 1.95 -22.86 -31.73
CA TYR A 277 1.90 -24.31 -31.89
C TYR A 277 0.52 -24.76 -32.40
N ALA A 278 0.48 -25.95 -33.02
CA ALA A 278 -0.75 -26.53 -33.53
C ALA A 278 -1.61 -27.21 -32.45
N SER A 279 -0.99 -27.64 -31.33
CA SER A 279 -1.66 -28.27 -30.19
C SER A 279 -0.80 -28.16 -28.92
N PHE A 280 -1.37 -28.46 -27.76
CA PHE A 280 -0.61 -28.51 -26.51
C PHE A 280 0.42 -29.64 -26.54
N GLU A 281 0.16 -30.78 -27.18
CA GLU A 281 1.18 -31.81 -27.37
C GLU A 281 2.37 -31.31 -28.19
N ALA A 282 2.12 -30.56 -29.27
CA ALA A 282 3.19 -29.98 -30.08
C ALA A 282 4.02 -28.98 -29.27
N LEU A 283 3.35 -28.12 -28.49
CA LEU A 283 3.98 -27.17 -27.59
C LEU A 283 4.86 -27.88 -26.55
N LEU A 284 4.31 -28.83 -25.80
CA LEU A 284 5.04 -29.55 -24.76
C LEU A 284 6.15 -30.44 -25.33
N SER A 285 6.08 -30.82 -26.60
CA SER A 285 7.17 -31.57 -27.27
C SER A 285 8.35 -30.70 -27.66
N ALA A 286 8.12 -29.40 -27.86
CA ALA A 286 9.14 -28.45 -28.29
C ALA A 286 9.70 -27.59 -27.15
N GLU A 287 8.86 -27.26 -26.15
CA GLU A 287 9.24 -26.43 -25.02
C GLU A 287 9.60 -27.28 -23.79
N ASP A 288 10.49 -26.77 -22.96
CA ASP A 288 10.82 -27.39 -21.67
C ASP A 288 9.65 -27.22 -20.69
N ALA A 289 8.96 -28.32 -20.39
CA ALA A 289 7.81 -28.35 -19.48
C ALA A 289 8.15 -27.78 -18.09
N THR A 290 9.40 -27.92 -17.63
CA THR A 290 9.83 -27.40 -16.31
C THR A 290 9.88 -25.87 -16.28
N ARG A 291 9.99 -25.21 -17.43
CA ARG A 291 9.91 -23.74 -17.56
C ARG A 291 8.46 -23.23 -17.62
N ILE A 292 7.49 -24.13 -17.83
CA ILE A 292 6.05 -23.82 -17.92
C ILE A 292 5.35 -24.11 -16.59
N ASP A 293 5.61 -25.28 -15.99
CA ASP A 293 5.18 -25.66 -14.65
C ASP A 293 6.31 -26.41 -13.94
N PRO A 294 7.17 -25.69 -13.17
CA PRO A 294 8.30 -26.27 -12.47
C PRO A 294 7.97 -27.37 -11.45
N ASP A 295 6.73 -27.40 -10.94
CA ASP A 295 6.32 -28.25 -9.83
C ASP A 295 5.43 -29.43 -10.29
N GLY A 296 5.17 -29.58 -11.60
CA GLY A 296 4.26 -30.59 -12.17
C GLY A 296 4.94 -31.53 -13.16
N SER A 297 4.34 -32.69 -13.40
CA SER A 297 4.78 -33.55 -14.51
C SER A 297 4.27 -33.02 -15.86
N ARG A 298 4.89 -33.46 -16.96
CA ARG A 298 4.42 -33.12 -18.32
C ARG A 298 2.98 -33.59 -18.57
N GLU A 299 2.61 -34.74 -18.02
CA GLU A 299 1.26 -35.31 -18.16
C GLU A 299 0.24 -34.46 -17.39
N ASP A 300 0.56 -34.07 -16.15
CA ASP A 300 -0.27 -33.17 -15.35
C ASP A 300 -0.41 -31.80 -16.01
N LEU A 301 0.68 -31.27 -16.58
CA LEU A 301 0.66 -30.00 -17.29
C LEU A 301 -0.27 -30.07 -18.52
N LEU A 302 -0.25 -31.15 -19.30
CA LEU A 302 -1.16 -31.34 -20.43
C LEU A 302 -2.62 -31.40 -19.97
N LEU A 303 -2.91 -32.13 -18.88
CA LEU A 303 -4.25 -32.22 -18.30
C LEU A 303 -4.73 -30.84 -17.79
N ASN A 304 -3.87 -30.11 -17.08
CA ASN A 304 -4.18 -28.78 -16.56
C ASN A 304 -4.42 -27.77 -17.68
N LEU A 305 -3.60 -27.78 -18.73
CA LEU A 305 -3.80 -26.92 -19.90
C LEU A 305 -5.14 -27.19 -20.57
N ARG A 306 -5.56 -28.45 -20.69
CA ARG A 306 -6.86 -28.83 -21.27
C ARG A 306 -8.06 -28.55 -20.37
N ALA A 307 -7.87 -28.58 -19.05
CA ALA A 307 -8.88 -28.15 -18.10
C ALA A 307 -9.14 -26.63 -18.22
N ILE A 308 -8.08 -25.84 -18.44
CA ILE A 308 -8.18 -24.38 -18.63
C ILE A 308 -8.65 -24.03 -20.06
N TYR A 309 -8.18 -24.80 -21.05
CA TYR A 309 -8.42 -24.59 -22.49
C TYR A 309 -8.98 -25.87 -23.13
N PRO A 310 -10.32 -26.06 -23.12
CA PRO A 310 -10.96 -27.17 -23.80
C PRO A 310 -10.67 -27.19 -25.31
N PRO A 311 -10.95 -28.28 -26.05
CA PRO A 311 -10.55 -28.45 -27.46
C PRO A 311 -10.93 -27.29 -28.40
N ALA A 312 -12.08 -26.66 -28.19
CA ALA A 312 -12.50 -25.49 -28.97
C ALA A 312 -11.58 -24.26 -28.77
N LYS A 313 -11.04 -24.08 -27.56
CA LYS A 313 -10.05 -23.04 -27.25
C LYS A 313 -8.65 -23.44 -27.72
N GLU A 314 -8.28 -24.72 -27.60
CA GLU A 314 -7.02 -25.24 -28.13
C GLU A 314 -6.92 -25.03 -29.66
N ALA A 315 -8.04 -25.16 -30.38
CA ALA A 315 -8.13 -24.92 -31.82
C ALA A 315 -7.81 -23.47 -32.24
N LEU A 316 -7.79 -22.51 -31.31
CA LEU A 316 -7.30 -21.15 -31.59
C LEU A 316 -5.77 -21.11 -31.76
N GLY A 317 -5.06 -22.16 -31.36
CA GLY A 317 -3.60 -22.27 -31.45
C GLY A 317 -2.91 -21.88 -30.15
N PRO A 318 -2.20 -22.81 -29.47
CA PRO A 318 -1.39 -22.47 -28.30
C PRO A 318 -0.22 -21.54 -28.66
N LEU A 319 0.08 -20.62 -27.73
CA LEU A 319 1.18 -19.67 -27.78
C LEU A 319 2.06 -19.88 -26.53
N ALA A 320 3.36 -20.01 -26.73
CA ALA A 320 4.36 -19.97 -25.67
C ALA A 320 5.00 -18.56 -25.63
N PHE A 321 4.81 -17.86 -24.51
CA PHE A 321 5.43 -16.56 -24.22
C PHE A 321 6.64 -16.78 -23.33
N GLU A 322 7.83 -16.71 -23.91
CA GLU A 322 9.07 -16.75 -23.15
C GLU A 322 9.42 -15.37 -22.61
N PHE A 323 9.84 -15.32 -21.35
CA PHE A 323 10.26 -14.10 -20.67
C PHE A 323 11.37 -14.37 -19.66
N ASP A 324 12.10 -13.31 -19.30
CA ASP A 324 13.11 -13.38 -18.24
C ASP A 324 12.47 -13.10 -16.86
N HIS A 325 13.00 -13.71 -15.80
CA HIS A 325 12.74 -13.27 -14.43
C HIS A 325 13.33 -11.86 -14.23
N ARG A 326 12.51 -10.84 -14.00
CA ARG A 326 13.00 -9.45 -14.03
C ARG A 326 13.50 -8.92 -12.69
N SER A 327 14.62 -8.19 -12.78
CA SER A 327 15.04 -7.12 -11.89
C SER A 327 13.98 -6.01 -11.84
N ALA A 328 13.73 -5.44 -10.66
CA ALA A 328 12.67 -4.45 -10.38
C ALA A 328 12.51 -3.35 -11.46
N ARG A 329 11.26 -3.05 -11.86
CA ARG A 329 10.94 -1.85 -12.65
C ARG A 329 11.40 -0.58 -11.90
N PRO A 330 11.89 0.46 -12.60
CA PRO A 330 11.86 1.82 -12.07
C PRO A 330 10.41 2.20 -11.77
N GLY A 331 10.15 2.68 -10.55
CA GLY A 331 8.82 3.13 -10.13
C GLY A 331 8.30 4.30 -10.99
N ARG A 332 7.03 4.68 -10.79
CA ARG A 332 6.45 5.86 -11.44
C ARG A 332 7.29 7.09 -11.09
N LEU A 333 7.48 7.99 -12.07
CA LEU A 333 8.10 9.29 -11.83
C LEU A 333 7.26 10.05 -10.79
N MET A 334 7.93 10.71 -9.84
CA MET A 334 7.24 11.58 -8.89
C MET A 334 6.44 12.65 -9.67
N PRO A 335 5.22 13.03 -9.23
CA PRO A 335 4.38 14.01 -9.92
C PRO A 335 4.94 15.44 -9.86
N MET A 336 6.17 15.61 -9.37
CA MET A 336 6.87 16.88 -9.22
C MET A 336 8.37 16.64 -9.34
N THR A 337 9.12 17.70 -9.66
CA THR A 337 10.58 17.64 -9.70
C THR A 337 11.18 17.36 -8.31
N PRO A 338 12.40 16.81 -8.21
CA PRO A 338 13.07 16.61 -6.91
C PRO A 338 13.16 17.90 -6.07
N SER A 339 13.40 19.04 -6.70
CA SER A 339 13.45 20.34 -6.02
C SER A 339 12.09 20.77 -5.47
N GLN A 340 11.00 20.51 -6.20
CA GLN A 340 9.64 20.77 -5.71
C GLN A 340 9.28 19.82 -4.57
N TYR A 341 9.60 18.54 -4.69
CA TYR A 341 9.38 17.56 -3.62
C TYR A 341 10.13 17.94 -2.34
N ALA A 342 11.41 18.33 -2.45
CA ALA A 342 12.21 18.78 -1.32
C ALA A 342 11.56 19.95 -0.56
N GLN A 343 10.85 20.84 -1.25
CA GLN A 343 10.12 21.95 -0.61
C GLN A 343 8.87 21.50 0.16
N THR A 344 8.30 20.33 -0.16
CA THR A 344 7.09 19.80 0.49
C THR A 344 7.38 19.01 1.77
N VAL A 345 8.61 18.54 1.97
CA VAL A 345 8.97 17.71 3.11
C VAL A 345 9.47 18.55 4.29
N PRO A 346 9.25 18.13 5.54
CA PRO A 346 9.79 18.82 6.70
C PRO A 346 11.33 18.90 6.67
N HIS A 347 11.85 20.12 6.77
CA HIS A 347 13.29 20.36 6.79
C HIS A 347 13.87 20.12 8.18
N HIS A 348 15.07 19.53 8.21
CA HIS A 348 15.84 19.25 9.41
C HIS A 348 17.23 19.83 9.24
N THR A 349 17.83 20.29 10.33
CA THR A 349 19.25 20.65 10.35
C THR A 349 20.09 19.46 10.77
N VAL A 350 21.34 19.38 10.31
CA VAL A 350 22.27 18.31 10.67
C VAL A 350 23.48 18.92 11.37
N TYR A 351 24.08 18.22 12.33
CA TYR A 351 25.36 18.60 12.94
C TYR A 351 26.25 17.39 13.18
N GLY A 352 27.55 17.64 13.23
CA GLY A 352 28.57 16.66 13.54
C GLY A 352 29.44 17.11 14.70
N CYS A 353 29.78 16.20 15.62
CA CYS A 353 30.68 16.48 16.74
C CYS A 353 31.71 15.36 16.95
N LEU A 354 32.85 15.73 17.53
CA LEU A 354 33.86 14.77 18.01
C LEU A 354 33.82 14.68 19.53
N TYR A 355 33.59 13.46 20.02
CA TYR A 355 33.68 13.15 21.44
C TYR A 355 35.12 12.81 21.83
N VAL A 356 35.81 13.79 22.41
CA VAL A 356 37.23 13.70 22.76
C VAL A 356 37.42 13.51 24.27
N ARG A 357 38.41 12.72 24.64
CA ARG A 357 38.78 12.44 26.05
C ARG A 357 40.25 12.73 26.31
N ASP A 358 40.64 12.81 27.58
CA ASP A 358 42.06 12.80 27.96
C ASP A 358 42.61 11.36 28.15
N GLU A 359 43.87 11.27 28.58
CA GLU A 359 44.56 10.00 28.88
C GLU A 359 43.91 9.20 30.01
N HIS A 360 43.05 9.83 30.82
CA HIS A 360 42.31 9.22 31.92
C HIS A 360 40.84 8.93 31.56
N ASP A 361 40.50 8.95 30.27
CA ASP A 361 39.14 8.77 29.74
C ASP A 361 38.12 9.81 30.23
N ARG A 362 38.57 11.00 30.65
CA ARG A 362 37.70 12.10 31.07
C ARG A 362 37.25 12.95 29.87
N PRO A 363 35.95 13.28 29.74
CA PRO A 363 35.45 14.10 28.65
C PRO A 363 36.10 15.49 28.59
N VAL A 364 36.51 15.89 27.38
CA VAL A 364 36.91 17.27 27.06
C VAL A 364 35.67 18.03 26.58
N GLN A 365 35.46 19.24 27.11
CA GLN A 365 34.36 20.11 26.69
C GLN A 365 34.85 21.54 26.45
N LEU A 366 34.19 22.21 25.51
CA LEU A 366 34.38 23.61 25.16
C LEU A 366 33.17 24.42 25.66
N ARG A 367 33.39 25.63 26.18
CA ARG A 367 32.32 26.50 26.65
C ARG A 367 32.00 27.57 25.61
N SER A 368 30.78 27.55 25.10
CA SER A 368 30.33 28.53 24.12
C SER A 368 30.29 29.95 24.71
N VAL A 369 30.61 30.96 23.90
CA VAL A 369 30.35 32.39 24.22
C VAL A 369 28.90 32.80 23.89
N HIS A 370 28.18 31.98 23.14
CA HIS A 370 26.81 32.24 22.72
C HIS A 370 25.76 31.66 23.67
N GLY A 371 24.54 32.20 23.60
CA GLY A 371 23.39 31.70 24.35
C GLY A 371 23.61 31.64 25.86
N SER A 372 23.19 30.54 26.49
CA SER A 372 23.41 30.27 27.92
C SER A 372 24.80 29.72 28.24
N ARG A 373 25.78 29.92 27.34
CA ARG A 373 27.19 29.57 27.53
C ARG A 373 27.41 28.10 27.91
N LEU A 374 26.75 27.22 27.17
CA LEU A 374 26.74 25.79 27.45
C LEU A 374 28.12 25.16 27.18
N TRP A 375 28.40 24.09 27.92
CA TRP A 375 29.50 23.17 27.63
C TRP A 375 29.10 22.20 26.52
N GLN A 376 29.98 22.05 25.53
CA GLN A 376 29.72 21.27 24.33
C GLN A 376 31.00 20.65 23.76
N PHE A 377 30.82 19.62 22.95
CA PHE A 377 31.90 18.98 22.21
C PHE A 377 32.33 19.87 21.05
N PRO A 378 33.57 19.72 20.55
CA PRO A 378 33.94 20.31 19.27
C PRO A 378 33.00 19.81 18.16
N GLY A 379 32.39 20.72 17.41
CA GLY A 379 31.43 20.39 16.35
C GLY A 379 30.34 21.44 16.10
N GLY A 380 29.85 21.45 14.88
CA GLY A 380 28.92 22.46 14.38
C GLY A 380 27.94 21.93 13.34
N ASN A 381 27.18 22.84 12.73
CA ASN A 381 26.15 22.50 11.76
C ASN A 381 26.75 22.09 10.41
N LEU A 382 26.01 21.26 9.68
CA LEU A 382 26.31 20.93 8.30
C LEU A 382 25.86 22.10 7.39
N ASP A 383 26.68 23.13 7.28
CA ASP A 383 26.39 24.36 6.53
C ASP A 383 27.36 24.64 5.36
N ALA A 384 28.43 23.86 5.23
CA ALA A 384 29.30 23.82 4.07
C ALA A 384 28.76 22.89 2.97
N GLN A 385 28.93 23.29 1.70
CA GLN A 385 28.41 22.51 0.57
C GLN A 385 29.17 21.20 0.38
N GLY A 386 28.44 20.08 0.38
CA GLY A 386 28.97 18.76 0.05
C GLY A 386 29.69 18.04 1.19
N GLU A 387 29.72 18.62 2.39
CA GLU A 387 30.24 17.92 3.57
C GLU A 387 29.26 16.85 4.07
N ASP A 388 29.82 15.74 4.53
CA ASP A 388 29.13 14.79 5.41
C ASP A 388 29.32 15.18 6.90
N PRO A 389 28.54 14.60 7.84
CA PRO A 389 28.64 14.96 9.26
C PRO A 389 30.01 14.72 9.89
N LEU A 390 30.80 13.75 9.39
CA LEU A 390 32.14 13.49 9.91
C LEU A 390 33.13 14.55 9.41
N GLN A 391 33.02 14.96 8.14
CA GLN A 391 33.80 16.06 7.59
C GLN A 391 33.54 17.36 8.34
N THR A 392 32.27 17.69 8.59
CA THR A 392 31.89 18.82 9.44
C THR A 392 32.48 18.71 10.83
N ALA A 393 32.36 17.56 11.51
CA ALA A 393 32.95 17.38 12.85
C ALA A 393 34.48 17.59 12.87
N ARG A 394 35.19 17.18 11.81
CA ARG A 394 36.64 17.40 11.68
C ARG A 394 36.99 18.86 11.41
N ARG A 395 36.27 19.52 10.50
CA ARG A 395 36.45 20.93 10.18
C ARG A 395 36.27 21.78 11.44
N GLU A 396 35.15 21.58 12.12
CA GLU A 396 34.79 22.29 13.36
C GLU A 396 35.81 22.04 14.47
N ALA A 397 36.33 20.82 14.62
CA ALA A 397 37.39 20.55 15.59
C ALA A 397 38.68 21.35 15.30
N VAL A 398 39.03 21.54 14.02
CA VAL A 398 40.19 22.37 13.63
C VAL A 398 39.88 23.85 13.87
N GLU A 399 38.70 24.32 13.49
CA GLU A 399 38.28 25.73 13.64
C GLU A 399 38.18 26.12 15.12
N GLU A 400 37.47 25.34 15.93
CA GLU A 400 37.19 25.65 17.33
C GLU A 400 38.35 25.34 18.29
N THR A 401 39.28 24.45 17.93
CA THR A 401 40.36 24.01 18.85
C THR A 401 41.77 24.11 18.28
N GLY A 402 41.93 24.31 16.97
CA GLY A 402 43.22 24.26 16.28
C GLY A 402 43.84 22.86 16.19
N LEU A 403 43.09 21.79 16.49
CA LEU A 403 43.59 20.42 16.49
C LEU A 403 43.11 19.62 15.28
N GLU A 404 44.05 19.10 14.49
CA GLU A 404 43.78 18.05 13.51
C GLU A 404 43.84 16.68 14.18
N LEU A 405 42.70 16.00 14.24
CA LEU A 405 42.60 14.64 14.80
C LEU A 405 42.68 13.63 13.65
N GLY A 406 43.72 12.78 13.64
CA GLY A 406 43.99 11.76 12.62
C GLY A 406 43.03 10.57 12.66
N LEU A 407 41.74 10.84 12.58
CA LEU A 407 40.66 9.87 12.70
C LEU A 407 40.27 9.40 11.30
N GLU A 408 40.82 8.30 10.77
CA GLU A 408 40.45 7.85 9.41
C GLU A 408 38.99 7.39 9.31
N ALA A 409 38.56 6.50 10.21
CA ALA A 409 37.19 5.97 10.29
C ALA A 409 36.74 5.85 11.77
N PRO A 410 36.47 6.97 12.46
CA PRO A 410 36.07 6.93 13.86
C PRO A 410 34.73 6.23 14.03
N ARG A 411 34.58 5.50 15.14
CA ARG A 411 33.31 4.87 15.50
C ARG A 411 32.24 5.92 15.76
N LEU A 412 31.06 5.78 15.16
CA LEU A 412 29.87 6.56 15.55
C LEU A 412 29.42 6.10 16.94
N LEU A 413 29.36 7.02 17.91
CA LEU A 413 28.95 6.74 19.28
C LEU A 413 27.45 6.97 19.48
N LEU A 414 26.90 8.04 18.92
CA LEU A 414 25.51 8.40 19.13
C LEU A 414 24.93 9.11 17.91
N THR A 415 23.75 8.67 17.49
CA THR A 415 22.83 9.45 16.65
C THR A 415 21.85 10.17 17.57
N HIS A 416 21.77 11.49 17.48
CA HIS A 416 20.94 12.30 18.37
C HIS A 416 19.88 13.06 17.59
N PHE A 417 18.61 12.79 17.85
CA PHE A 417 17.50 13.57 17.33
C PHE A 417 17.02 14.58 18.36
N LEU A 418 16.92 15.84 17.96
CA LEU A 418 16.50 16.95 18.80
C LEU A 418 15.24 17.56 18.20
N HIS A 419 14.13 17.48 18.93
CA HIS A 419 12.88 18.08 18.50
C HIS A 419 12.96 19.60 18.48
N ALA A 420 12.33 20.20 17.47
CA ALA A 420 12.10 21.63 17.38
C ALA A 420 11.38 22.14 18.64
N GLY A 421 11.62 23.39 18.99
CA GLY A 421 11.00 24.07 20.11
C GLY A 421 10.99 25.58 19.93
N PRO A 422 10.52 26.34 20.93
CA PRO A 422 10.26 27.77 20.78
C PRO A 422 11.46 28.62 20.34
N ARG A 423 12.68 28.13 20.56
CA ARG A 423 13.94 28.82 20.19
C ARG A 423 14.59 28.28 18.92
N MET A 424 14.26 27.06 18.50
CA MET A 424 14.85 26.38 17.34
C MET A 424 13.71 25.80 16.50
N PRO A 425 13.34 26.44 15.38
CA PRO A 425 12.11 26.12 14.65
C PRO A 425 12.21 24.83 13.83
N LEU A 426 13.41 24.27 13.66
CA LEU A 426 13.65 23.03 12.92
C LEU A 426 14.14 21.94 13.86
N ASN A 427 13.68 20.71 13.60
CA ASN A 427 14.27 19.52 14.20
C ASN A 427 15.74 19.42 13.78
N LYS A 428 16.55 18.75 14.60
CA LYS A 428 17.99 18.63 14.38
C LYS A 428 18.47 17.20 14.56
N VAL A 429 19.30 16.73 13.63
CA VAL A 429 19.93 15.39 13.66
C VAL A 429 21.42 15.54 13.89
N GLY A 430 21.94 14.85 14.89
CA GLY A 430 23.34 14.90 15.32
C GLY A 430 24.06 13.59 15.16
N PHE A 431 25.29 13.66 14.69
CA PHE A 431 26.20 12.52 14.64
C PHE A 431 27.41 12.80 15.51
N ILE A 432 27.60 11.97 16.54
CA ILE A 432 28.69 12.13 17.50
C ILE A 432 29.67 10.98 17.31
N PHE A 433 30.88 11.30 16.87
CA PHE A 433 31.94 10.32 16.58
C PHE A 433 32.94 10.23 17.73
N ASP A 434 33.58 9.07 17.89
CA ASP A 434 34.67 8.89 18.83
C ASP A 434 35.91 9.66 18.36
N GLY A 435 36.18 10.78 19.02
CA GLY A 435 37.33 11.65 18.75
C GLY A 435 38.65 11.14 19.32
N GLY A 436 38.62 10.01 20.04
CA GLY A 436 39.80 9.40 20.64
C GLY A 436 40.25 10.09 21.93
N ARG A 437 41.52 9.85 22.29
CA ARG A 437 42.17 10.37 23.49
C ARG A 437 43.27 11.34 23.13
N LEU A 438 43.29 12.50 23.78
CA LEU A 438 44.36 13.49 23.65
C LEU A 438 45.37 13.32 24.78
N THR A 439 46.65 13.39 24.42
CA THR A 439 47.73 13.49 25.40
C THR A 439 47.72 14.85 26.09
N SER A 440 48.36 14.91 27.25
CA SER A 440 48.61 16.18 27.95
C SER A 440 49.28 17.24 27.07
N ASP A 441 50.15 16.84 26.12
CA ASP A 441 50.78 17.75 25.15
C ASP A 441 49.79 18.25 24.10
N GLN A 442 48.89 17.39 23.60
CA GLN A 442 47.86 17.80 22.64
C GLN A 442 46.84 18.74 23.28
N LEU A 443 46.42 18.47 24.52
CA LEU A 443 45.53 19.37 25.27
C LEU A 443 46.13 20.78 25.42
N ARG A 444 47.43 20.90 25.71
CA ARG A 444 48.14 22.20 25.78
C ARG A 444 48.17 22.95 24.45
N ARG A 445 47.97 22.28 23.32
CA ARG A 445 47.95 22.87 21.98
C ARG A 445 46.57 23.40 21.58
N ILE A 446 45.51 23.12 22.34
CA ILE A 446 44.18 23.69 22.09
C ILE A 446 44.29 25.21 22.04
N ARG A 447 43.82 25.80 20.93
CA ARG A 447 43.64 27.23 20.72
C ARG A 447 42.19 27.44 20.32
N LEU A 448 41.42 28.01 21.24
CA LEU A 448 40.01 28.26 21.01
C LEU A 448 39.82 29.38 20.01
N ASP A 449 38.83 29.24 19.13
CA ASP A 449 38.29 30.39 18.42
C ASP A 449 37.55 31.30 19.43
N PRO A 450 38.05 32.50 19.73
CA PRO A 450 37.42 33.39 20.70
C PRO A 450 36.05 33.92 20.24
N ALA A 451 35.70 33.78 18.95
CA ALA A 451 34.37 34.11 18.45
C ALA A 451 33.30 33.12 18.93
N GLU A 452 33.70 31.88 19.24
CA GLU A 452 32.77 30.78 19.54
C GLU A 452 32.93 30.23 20.96
N HIS A 453 34.14 30.14 21.50
CA HIS A 453 34.42 29.56 22.82
C HIS A 453 35.47 30.35 23.59
N ASP A 454 35.27 30.47 24.91
CA ASP A 454 36.21 31.19 25.77
C ASP A 454 36.92 30.32 26.81
N MET A 455 36.54 29.04 26.89
CA MET A 455 37.12 28.10 27.84
C MET A 455 37.01 26.66 27.35
N TRP A 456 37.98 25.84 27.69
CA TRP A 456 37.88 24.39 27.61
C TRP A 456 38.26 23.79 28.95
N ALA A 457 37.68 22.63 29.28
CA ALA A 457 37.98 21.93 30.52
C ALA A 457 37.88 20.40 30.35
N VAL A 458 38.50 19.70 31.29
CA VAL A 458 38.51 18.24 31.39
C VAL A 458 38.13 17.88 32.80
N HIS A 459 37.00 17.20 32.94
CA HIS A 459 36.42 16.82 34.22
C HIS A 459 35.91 15.39 34.16
N ASP A 460 35.77 14.75 35.32
CA ASP A 460 35.05 13.49 35.40
C ASP A 460 33.52 13.71 35.27
N MET A 461 32.75 12.62 35.27
CA MET A 461 31.31 12.70 35.11
C MET A 461 30.59 13.37 36.29
N ALA A 462 31.14 13.28 37.51
CA ALA A 462 30.54 13.88 38.70
C ALA A 462 30.69 15.41 38.66
N ASP A 463 31.88 15.89 38.32
CA ASP A 463 32.14 17.31 38.08
C ASP A 463 31.29 17.86 36.92
N TRP A 464 31.16 17.11 35.80
CA TRP A 464 30.32 17.55 34.68
C TRP A 464 28.84 17.62 35.05
N GLN A 465 28.37 16.77 35.97
CA GLN A 465 27.00 16.84 36.48
C GLN A 465 26.73 18.14 37.24
N GLU A 466 27.73 18.73 37.89
CA GLU A 466 27.59 20.03 38.57
C GLU A 466 27.66 21.22 37.59
N LEU A 467 28.40 21.07 36.48
CA LEU A 467 28.68 22.15 35.53
C LEU A 467 27.70 22.23 34.35
N MET A 468 27.00 21.14 34.02
CA MET A 468 26.13 21.06 32.84
C MET A 468 24.65 21.18 33.17
N ALA A 469 23.91 21.78 32.23
CA ALA A 469 22.46 21.68 32.24
C ALA A 469 22.01 20.21 32.08
N PRO A 470 20.88 19.79 32.66
CA PRO A 470 20.44 18.38 32.65
C PRO A 470 20.36 17.74 31.26
N SER A 471 19.93 18.49 30.23
CA SER A 471 19.84 17.98 28.86
C SER A 471 21.21 17.74 28.22
N ALA A 472 22.18 18.62 28.48
CA ALA A 472 23.56 18.45 28.01
C ALA A 472 24.24 17.27 28.71
N LEU A 473 24.01 17.12 30.03
CA LEU A 473 24.50 15.99 30.81
C LEU A 473 23.90 14.66 30.34
N ALA A 474 22.60 14.60 30.06
CA ALA A 474 21.94 13.40 29.57
C ALA A 474 22.53 12.93 28.23
N ARG A 475 22.88 13.87 27.35
CA ARG A 475 23.58 13.56 26.10
C ARG A 475 25.00 13.03 26.36
N LEU A 476 25.74 13.67 27.26
CA LEU A 476 27.10 13.23 27.64
C LEU A 476 27.09 11.81 28.24
N ASP A 477 26.16 11.52 29.16
CA ASP A 477 25.98 10.18 29.76
C ASP A 477 25.68 9.12 28.70
N ALA A 478 24.74 9.42 27.77
CA ALA A 478 24.42 8.51 26.68
C ALA A 478 25.64 8.18 25.81
N ILE A 479 26.47 9.19 25.49
CA ILE A 479 27.71 9.01 24.71
C ILE A 479 28.72 8.15 25.48
N GLU A 480 28.93 8.41 26.78
CA GLU A 480 29.86 7.63 27.60
C GLU A 480 29.44 6.16 27.73
N ARG A 481 28.14 5.92 27.93
CA ARG A 481 27.59 4.55 27.93
C ARG A 481 27.74 3.89 26.57
N ALA A 482 27.41 4.58 25.48
CA ALA A 482 27.52 4.03 24.12
C ALA A 482 28.97 3.68 23.78
N ARG A 483 29.93 4.52 24.20
CA ARG A 483 31.37 4.25 24.06
C ARG A 483 31.79 2.93 24.71
N ARG A 484 31.23 2.61 25.88
CA ARG A 484 31.49 1.38 26.64
C ARG A 484 30.69 0.17 26.15
N GLY A 485 29.79 0.35 25.16
CA GLY A 485 28.92 -0.71 24.66
C GLY A 485 27.67 -0.94 25.52
N GLU A 486 27.35 -0.02 26.43
CA GLU A 486 26.28 -0.14 27.44
C GLU A 486 25.15 0.90 27.24
N GLY A 487 25.25 1.69 26.18
CA GLY A 487 24.39 2.84 25.92
C GLY A 487 23.64 2.75 24.60
N PRO A 488 22.67 3.64 24.40
CA PRO A 488 21.89 3.66 23.18
C PRO A 488 22.76 4.15 22.01
N ALA A 489 22.53 3.60 20.82
CA ALA A 489 23.05 4.18 19.58
C ALA A 489 22.21 5.39 19.10
N TYR A 490 21.03 5.60 19.71
CA TYR A 490 20.06 6.62 19.33
C TYR A 490 19.43 7.29 20.56
N LEU A 491 19.46 8.62 20.61
CA LEU A 491 18.87 9.44 21.68
C LEU A 491 17.90 10.47 21.10
N ILE A 492 16.78 10.71 21.79
CA ILE A 492 15.85 11.81 21.49
C ILE A 492 15.87 12.80 22.65
N THR A 493 16.03 14.09 22.35
CA THR A 493 15.82 15.17 23.34
C THR A 493 14.97 16.31 22.76
N HIS A 494 14.61 17.28 23.59
CA HIS A 494 13.79 18.43 23.23
C HIS A 494 14.55 19.72 23.58
N THR A 495 14.46 20.75 22.72
CA THR A 495 15.10 22.07 22.95
C THR A 495 14.39 22.92 23.98
#